data_AF-A0A6V7KT06-F1
#
_entry.id   AF-A0A6V7KT06-F1
#
_cell.length_a   1.000
_cell.length_b   1.000
_cell.length_c   1.000
_cell.angle_alpha   90.00
_cell.angle_beta   90.00
_cell.angle_gamma   90.00
#
_symmetry.space_group_name_H-M   'P 1'
#
loop_
_entity.id
_entity.type
_entity.pdbx_description
1 polymer ?
#
loop_
_entity_poly.entity_id
_entity_poly.type
_entity_poly.pdbx_seq_one_letter_code
_entity_poly.pdbx_strand_id
1 'polypeptide(L)'
;FVELLAALLSICCMLLLGFADDVLDLRWRHKILLPTIASLPLLMVYYVNFNSTLIIIPKPLRPWLGFSIDLSLLYYIYMGMLAVFCTNAINILAGINGLEVGQSLVIAISIIIFNIVELSGNLWKAHQFSLYFMIPYVTTSLALFKYNW
;
A
#
# COMPACT_ATOMS: atom_id res chain seq x y z
N PHE A 1 14.27 -10.57 5.08
CA PHE A 1 15.22 -9.89 4.15
C PHE A 1 14.66 -9.82 2.73
N VAL A 2 14.27 -10.94 2.11
CA VAL A 2 13.65 -10.95 0.77
C VAL A 2 12.40 -10.06 0.71
N GLU A 3 11.53 -10.13 1.72
CA GLU A 3 10.34 -9.28 1.82
C GLU A 3 10.68 -7.78 1.80
N LEU A 4 11.72 -7.38 2.54
CA LEU A 4 12.18 -6.00 2.60
C LEU A 4 12.65 -5.52 1.22
N LEU A 5 13.49 -6.32 0.55
CA LEU A 5 14.02 -5.97 -0.78
C LEU A 5 12.91 -5.89 -1.83
N ALA A 6 11.94 -6.81 -1.80
CA ALA A 6 10.84 -6.79 -2.75
C ALA A 6 9.89 -5.62 -2.53
N ALA A 7 9.60 -5.28 -1.28
CA ALA A 7 8.82 -4.09 -0.95
C ALA A 7 9.55 -2.82 -1.39
N LEU A 8 10.86 -2.70 -1.13
CA LEU A 8 11.67 -1.57 -1.62
C LEU A 8 11.73 -1.51 -3.14
N LEU A 9 11.86 -2.65 -3.83
CA LEU A 9 11.82 -2.72 -5.29
C LEU A 9 10.49 -2.24 -5.84
N SER A 10 9.37 -2.70 -5.26
CA SER A 10 8.03 -2.29 -5.65
C SER A 10 7.83 -0.78 -5.45
N ILE A 11 8.25 -0.24 -4.29
CA ILE A 11 8.21 1.20 -4.01
C ILE A 11 9.08 1.99 -4.99
N CYS A 12 10.31 1.53 -5.25
CA CYS A 12 11.24 2.19 -6.18
C CYS A 12 10.67 2.21 -7.61
N CYS A 13 10.14 1.08 -8.09
CA CYS A 13 9.45 1.02 -9.38
C CYS A 13 8.25 1.98 -9.42
N MET A 14 7.46 2.04 -8.35
CA MET A 14 6.31 2.94 -8.29
C MET A 14 6.71 4.42 -8.31
N LEU A 15 7.77 4.80 -7.60
CA LEU A 15 8.31 6.18 -7.61
C LEU A 15 8.84 6.55 -9.01
N LEU A 16 9.60 5.66 -9.64
CA LEU A 16 10.12 5.88 -11.00
C LEU A 16 8.98 6.04 -12.01
N LEU A 17 7.97 5.18 -11.95
CA LEU A 17 6.84 5.20 -12.86
C LEU A 17 5.90 6.39 -12.60
N GLY A 18 5.74 6.81 -11.35
CA GLY A 18 5.04 8.04 -11.00
C GLY A 18 5.75 9.27 -11.59
N PHE A 19 7.07 9.36 -11.43
CA PHE A 19 7.86 10.41 -12.07
C PHE A 19 7.75 10.38 -13.61
N ALA A 20 7.80 9.19 -14.22
CA ALA A 20 7.64 9.06 -15.67
C ALA A 20 6.23 9.45 -16.13
N ASP A 21 5.19 9.17 -15.35
CA ASP A 21 3.81 9.64 -15.61
C ASP A 21 3.74 11.17 -15.61
N ASP A 22 4.36 11.81 -14.61
CA ASP A 22 4.38 13.27 -14.48
C ASP A 22 5.18 13.97 -15.59
N VAL A 23 6.24 13.35 -16.10
CA VAL A 23 7.08 13.93 -17.17
C VAL A 23 6.48 13.70 -18.57
N LEU A 24 5.81 12.57 -18.78
CA LEU A 24 5.34 12.14 -20.10
C LEU A 24 3.84 12.34 -20.33
N ASP A 25 3.09 12.81 -19.32
CA ASP A 25 1.63 12.98 -19.35
C ASP A 25 0.92 11.74 -19.93
N LEU A 26 1.14 10.58 -19.31
CA LEU A 26 0.64 9.32 -19.87
C LEU A 26 -0.89 9.25 -19.84
N ARG A 27 -1.44 8.56 -20.84
CA ARG A 27 -2.90 8.32 -20.92
C ARG A 27 -3.39 7.50 -19.72
N TRP A 28 -4.64 7.74 -19.31
CA TRP A 28 -5.31 7.07 -18.17
C TRP A 28 -5.16 5.53 -18.11
N ARG A 29 -5.06 4.86 -19.27
CA ARG A 29 -4.85 3.40 -19.34
C ARG A 29 -3.54 2.97 -18.66
N HIS A 30 -2.48 3.77 -18.82
CA HIS A 30 -1.19 3.51 -18.20
C HIS A 30 -1.23 3.79 -16.70
N LYS A 31 -2.05 4.73 -16.24
CA LYS A 31 -2.26 4.99 -14.80
C LYS A 31 -2.93 3.82 -14.06
N ILE A 32 -3.56 2.89 -14.78
CA ILE A 32 -4.05 1.61 -14.25
C ILE A 32 -2.98 0.52 -14.41
N LEU A 33 -2.35 0.39 -15.58
CA LEU A 33 -1.41 -0.69 -15.87
C LEU A 33 -0.07 -0.56 -15.10
N LEU A 34 0.49 0.63 -15.02
CA LEU A 34 1.81 0.84 -14.42
C LEU A 34 1.85 0.47 -12.93
N PRO A 35 0.88 0.87 -12.08
CA PRO A 35 0.87 0.42 -10.68
C PRO A 35 0.68 -1.09 -10.54
N THR A 36 -0.09 -1.75 -11.44
CA THR A 36 -0.21 -3.21 -11.40
C THR A 36 1.14 -3.90 -11.64
N ILE A 37 1.92 -3.44 -12.64
CA ILE A 37 3.24 -3.99 -12.94
C ILE A 37 4.21 -3.70 -11.78
N ALA A 38 4.18 -2.49 -11.23
CA ALA A 38 5.03 -2.10 -10.10
C ALA A 38 4.75 -2.94 -8.83
N SER A 39 3.52 -3.44 -8.67
CA SER A 39 3.12 -4.29 -7.54
C SER A 39 3.53 -5.76 -7.67
N LEU A 40 3.97 -6.23 -8.86
CA LEU A 40 4.31 -7.64 -9.08
C LEU A 40 5.38 -8.21 -8.13
N PRO A 41 6.47 -7.49 -7.78
CA PRO A 41 7.44 -7.99 -6.80
C PRO A 41 6.80 -8.32 -5.44
N LEU A 42 5.84 -7.49 -5.00
CA LEU A 42 5.10 -7.71 -3.76
C LEU A 42 4.22 -8.97 -3.86
N LEU A 43 3.49 -9.12 -4.96
CA LEU A 43 2.64 -10.30 -5.21
C LEU A 43 3.45 -11.59 -5.26
N MET A 44 4.63 -11.57 -5.89
CA MET A 44 5.53 -12.72 -5.98
C MET A 44 6.06 -13.14 -4.61
N VAL A 45 6.49 -12.18 -3.79
CA VAL A 45 6.92 -12.47 -2.41
C VAL A 45 5.76 -13.00 -1.57
N TYR A 46 4.56 -12.46 -1.73
CA TYR A 46 3.38 -12.99 -1.05
C TYR A 46 3.09 -14.44 -1.43
N TYR A 47 3.13 -14.74 -2.74
CA TYR A 47 2.90 -16.08 -3.27
C TYR A 47 3.93 -17.10 -2.75
N VAL A 48 5.20 -16.72 -2.67
CA VAL A 48 6.27 -17.65 -2.25
C VAL A 48 6.31 -17.85 -0.72
N ASN A 49 6.09 -16.79 0.06
CA ASN A 49 6.31 -16.86 1.52
C ASN A 49 5.05 -17.15 2.34
N PHE A 50 3.88 -16.65 1.94
CA PHE A 50 2.66 -16.72 2.74
C PHE A 50 1.58 -17.58 2.09
N ASN A 51 1.28 -17.32 0.82
CA ASN A 51 0.30 -18.06 0.00
C ASN A 51 -1.08 -18.28 0.65
N SER A 52 -1.50 -17.41 1.58
CA SER A 52 -2.73 -17.57 2.35
C SER A 52 -3.87 -16.77 1.75
N THR A 53 -4.65 -17.36 0.85
CA THR A 53 -5.78 -16.69 0.17
C THR A 53 -7.10 -16.71 0.96
N LEU A 54 -7.08 -17.23 2.19
CA LEU A 54 -8.23 -17.27 3.10
C LEU A 54 -8.44 -15.91 3.78
N ILE A 55 -9.61 -15.33 3.61
CA ILE A 55 -10.01 -14.07 4.25
C ILE A 55 -11.08 -14.29 5.31
N ILE A 56 -11.04 -13.49 6.38
CA ILE A 56 -12.10 -13.46 7.40
C ILE A 56 -13.18 -12.49 6.94
N ILE A 57 -14.42 -12.95 6.92
CA ILE A 57 -15.57 -12.16 6.44
C ILE A 57 -15.98 -11.13 7.51
N PRO A 58 -16.21 -9.86 7.14
CA PRO A 58 -16.64 -8.83 8.07
C PRO A 58 -18.02 -9.16 8.66
N LYS A 59 -18.23 -8.81 9.94
CA LYS A 59 -19.41 -9.24 10.73
C LYS A 59 -20.76 -9.09 10.01
N PRO A 60 -21.05 -7.97 9.29
CA PRO A 60 -22.34 -7.82 8.60
C PRO A 60 -22.57 -8.87 7.51
N LEU A 61 -21.52 -9.37 6.85
CA LEU A 61 -21.62 -10.29 5.71
C LEU A 61 -21.59 -11.77 6.10
N ARG A 62 -21.24 -12.08 7.35
CA ARG A 62 -21.09 -13.46 7.85
C ARG A 62 -22.34 -14.33 7.69
N PRO A 63 -23.58 -13.82 7.84
CA PRO A 63 -24.78 -14.65 7.66
C PRO A 63 -24.91 -15.27 6.26
N TRP A 64 -24.37 -14.61 5.22
CA TRP A 64 -24.51 -15.07 3.83
C TRP A 64 -23.29 -15.84 3.32
N LEU A 65 -22.09 -15.48 3.78
CA LEU A 65 -20.83 -15.99 3.23
C LEU A 65 -20.05 -16.90 4.19
N GLY A 66 -20.50 -17.04 5.45
CA GLY A 66 -19.81 -17.81 6.48
C GLY A 66 -18.76 -17.00 7.25
N PHE A 67 -17.91 -17.69 8.01
CA PHE A 67 -16.86 -17.04 8.82
C PHE A 67 -15.64 -16.62 8.00
N SER A 68 -15.23 -17.48 7.07
CA SER A 68 -14.07 -17.29 6.21
C SER A 68 -14.34 -17.84 4.81
N ILE A 69 -13.74 -17.21 3.80
CA ILE A 69 -13.81 -17.66 2.41
C ILE A 69 -12.40 -17.68 1.82
N ASP A 70 -12.11 -18.72 1.04
CA ASP A 70 -10.91 -18.77 0.22
C ASP A 70 -11.19 -18.12 -1.13
N LEU A 71 -10.48 -17.04 -1.43
CA LEU A 71 -10.63 -16.30 -2.67
C LEU A 71 -9.73 -16.82 -3.80
N SER A 72 -8.75 -17.66 -3.49
CA SER A 72 -7.77 -18.16 -4.46
C SER A 72 -7.20 -17.04 -5.35
N LEU A 73 -7.26 -17.18 -6.68
CA LEU A 73 -6.79 -16.19 -7.66
C LEU A 73 -7.36 -14.77 -7.44
N LEU A 74 -8.61 -14.66 -6.96
CA LEU A 74 -9.24 -13.36 -6.72
C LEU A 74 -8.51 -12.56 -5.63
N TYR A 75 -7.83 -13.22 -4.69
CA TYR A 75 -7.02 -12.55 -3.67
C TYR A 75 -5.81 -11.84 -4.28
N TYR A 76 -5.15 -12.45 -5.27
CA TYR A 76 -4.02 -11.84 -5.97
C TYR A 76 -4.46 -10.66 -6.85
N ILE A 77 -5.60 -10.79 -7.53
CA ILE A 77 -6.21 -9.69 -8.27
C ILE A 77 -6.52 -8.53 -7.32
N TYR A 78 -7.11 -8.82 -6.15
CA TYR A 78 -7.37 -7.84 -5.10
C TYR A 78 -6.09 -7.13 -4.65
N MET A 79 -5.01 -7.84 -4.35
CA MET A 79 -3.74 -7.23 -3.93
C MET A 79 -3.16 -6.28 -4.99
N GLY A 80 -3.20 -6.68 -6.27
CA GLY A 80 -2.77 -5.80 -7.36
C GLY A 80 -3.64 -4.56 -7.51
N MET A 81 -4.97 -4.73 -7.43
CA MET A 81 -5.93 -3.64 -7.49
C MET A 81 -5.83 -2.69 -6.29
N LEU A 82 -5.42 -3.18 -5.12
CA LEU A 82 -5.19 -2.34 -3.94
C LEU A 82 -4.08 -1.32 -4.19
N ALA A 83 -2.98 -1.72 -4.84
CA ALA A 83 -1.90 -0.80 -5.20
C ALA A 83 -2.40 0.29 -6.18
N VAL A 84 -3.15 -0.11 -7.21
CA VAL A 84 -3.77 0.82 -8.18
C VAL A 84 -4.72 1.78 -7.49
N PHE A 85 -5.57 1.28 -6.59
CA PHE A 85 -6.53 2.10 -5.86
C PHE A 85 -5.82 3.12 -4.98
N CYS A 86 -4.87 2.72 -4.15
CA CYS A 86 -4.19 3.62 -3.22
C CYS A 86 -3.50 4.79 -3.95
N THR A 87 -2.84 4.53 -5.07
CA THR A 87 -2.10 5.57 -5.81
C THR A 87 -3.05 6.52 -6.54
N ASN A 88 -4.11 5.99 -7.14
CA ASN A 88 -5.09 6.83 -7.84
C ASN A 88 -6.01 7.58 -6.87
N ALA A 89 -6.37 7.00 -5.72
CA ALA A 89 -7.25 7.63 -4.73
C ALA A 89 -6.66 8.91 -4.15
N ILE A 90 -5.36 8.92 -3.84
CA ILE A 90 -4.67 10.13 -3.39
C ILE A 90 -4.58 11.14 -4.55
N ASN A 91 -4.23 10.67 -5.76
CA ASN A 91 -4.07 11.54 -6.92
C ASN A 91 -5.37 12.24 -7.37
N ILE A 92 -6.55 11.63 -7.19
CA ILE A 92 -7.82 12.30 -7.49
C ILE A 92 -8.27 13.24 -6.38
N LEU A 93 -7.83 13.01 -5.13
CA LEU A 93 -8.10 13.87 -3.98
C LEU A 93 -6.93 14.84 -3.79
N ALA A 94 -6.73 15.68 -4.79
CA ALA A 94 -5.56 16.54 -4.96
C ALA A 94 -5.98 17.96 -5.39
N GLY A 95 -5.02 18.88 -5.49
CA GLY A 95 -5.23 20.21 -6.09
C GLY A 95 -5.43 21.37 -5.11
N ILE A 96 -5.18 21.15 -3.83
CA ILE A 96 -5.06 22.22 -2.81
C ILE A 96 -3.72 22.03 -2.10
N ASN A 97 -3.01 23.13 -1.84
CA ASN A 97 -1.70 23.11 -1.18
C ASN A 97 -1.69 22.21 0.07
N GLY A 98 -0.74 21.29 0.12
CA GLY A 98 -0.55 20.37 1.23
C GLY A 98 -1.58 19.24 1.34
N LEU A 99 -2.58 19.15 0.46
CA LEU A 99 -3.63 18.14 0.58
C LEU A 99 -3.13 16.71 0.29
N GLU A 100 -2.31 16.50 -0.76
CA GLU A 100 -1.85 15.15 -1.12
C GLU A 100 -0.91 14.58 -0.04
N VAL A 101 0.07 15.37 0.39
CA VAL A 101 1.03 14.96 1.42
C VAL A 101 0.40 14.99 2.82
N GLY A 102 -0.53 15.91 3.10
CA GLY A 102 -1.22 16.03 4.38
C GLY A 102 -2.11 14.83 4.69
N GLN A 103 -2.97 14.41 3.74
CA GLN A 103 -3.78 13.20 3.93
C GLN A 103 -2.90 11.96 4.10
N SER A 104 -1.80 11.88 3.35
CA SER A 104 -0.86 10.77 3.39
C SER A 104 -0.14 10.69 4.75
N LEU A 105 0.22 11.84 5.34
CA LEU A 105 0.79 11.93 6.68
C LEU A 105 -0.20 11.44 7.75
N VAL A 106 -1.47 11.85 7.67
CA VAL A 106 -2.51 11.39 8.61
C VAL A 106 -2.67 9.88 8.56
N ILE A 107 -2.71 9.29 7.35
CA ILE A 107 -2.79 7.84 7.16
C ILE A 107 -1.55 7.15 7.75
N ALA A 108 -0.34 7.61 7.40
CA ALA A 108 0.89 6.97 7.84
C ALA A 108 1.09 7.06 9.36
N ILE A 109 0.78 8.19 9.99
CA ILE A 109 0.83 8.35 11.45
C ILE A 109 -0.18 7.41 12.12
N SER A 110 -1.39 7.26 11.55
CA SER A 110 -2.40 6.32 12.06
C SER A 110 -1.89 4.88 12.02
N ILE A 111 -1.21 4.48 10.93
CA ILE A 111 -0.58 3.17 10.80
C ILE A 111 0.55 2.99 11.82
N ILE A 112 1.39 4.01 12.05
CA ILE A 112 2.46 3.95 13.08
C ILE A 112 1.86 3.74 14.47
N ILE A 113 0.84 4.52 14.84
CA ILE A 113 0.18 4.38 16.14
C ILE A 113 -0.40 2.97 16.30
N PHE A 114 -1.11 2.48 15.29
CA PHE A 114 -1.66 1.13 15.29
C PHE A 114 -0.57 0.05 15.44
N ASN A 115 0.52 0.17 14.67
CA ASN A 115 1.64 -0.76 14.76
C ASN A 115 2.28 -0.76 16.16
N ILE A 116 2.47 0.40 16.78
CA ILE A 116 3.05 0.51 18.13
C ILE A 116 2.18 -0.21 19.16
N VAL A 117 0.85 -0.06 19.07
CA VAL A 117 -0.09 -0.76 19.96
C VAL A 117 0.04 -2.28 19.79
N GLU A 118 0.07 -2.76 18.54
CA GLU A 118 0.12 -4.18 18.21
C GLU A 118 1.52 -4.83 18.31
N LEU A 119 2.58 -4.07 18.63
CA LEU A 119 3.91 -4.63 18.88
C LEU A 119 3.94 -5.60 20.08
N SER A 120 2.98 -5.47 21.00
CA SER A 120 2.81 -6.41 22.12
C SER A 120 1.98 -7.64 21.78
N GLY A 121 1.38 -7.69 20.58
CA GLY A 121 0.47 -8.74 20.14
C GLY A 121 1.14 -9.92 19.43
N ASN A 122 0.31 -10.84 18.96
CA ASN A 122 0.76 -12.08 18.32
C ASN A 122 1.49 -11.86 16.98
N LEU A 123 1.21 -10.75 16.29
CA LEU A 123 1.74 -10.43 14.97
C LEU A 123 2.83 -9.35 15.00
N TRP A 124 3.52 -9.18 16.13
CA TRP A 124 4.53 -8.13 16.34
C TRP A 124 5.57 -8.02 15.22
N LYS A 125 6.00 -9.14 14.61
CA LYS A 125 6.95 -9.14 13.49
C LYS A 125 6.43 -8.40 12.25
N ALA A 126 5.13 -8.54 11.94
CA ALA A 126 4.50 -7.84 10.82
C ALA A 126 4.39 -6.33 11.11
N HIS A 127 4.04 -5.95 12.34
CA HIS A 127 3.97 -4.56 12.76
C HIS A 127 5.36 -3.90 12.79
N GLN A 128 6.39 -4.61 13.28
CA GLN A 128 7.78 -4.16 13.21
C GLN A 128 8.25 -3.98 11.76
N PHE A 129 7.92 -4.92 10.88
CA PHE A 129 8.24 -4.81 9.45
C PHE A 129 7.58 -3.58 8.82
N SER A 130 6.30 -3.32 9.12
CA SER A 130 5.59 -2.12 8.66
C SER A 130 6.24 -0.83 9.16
N LEU A 131 6.69 -0.77 10.42
CA LEU A 131 7.38 0.40 10.99
C LEU A 131 8.68 0.75 10.26
N TYR A 132 9.40 -0.23 9.71
CA TYR A 132 10.61 0.03 8.92
C TYR A 132 10.33 0.86 7.66
N PHE A 133 9.13 0.81 7.10
CA PHE A 133 8.73 1.64 5.96
C PHE A 133 8.03 2.92 6.38
N MET A 134 7.15 2.85 7.38
CA MET A 134 6.30 3.98 7.76
C MET A 134 7.08 5.12 8.42
N ILE A 135 8.09 4.82 9.24
CA ILE A 135 8.88 5.87 9.92
C ILE A 135 9.65 6.72 8.87
N PRO A 136 10.44 6.14 7.95
CA PRO A 136 11.09 6.91 6.87
C PRO A 136 10.10 7.62 5.95
N TYR A 137 8.93 7.03 5.70
CA TYR A 137 7.90 7.65 4.88
C TYR A 137 7.36 8.93 5.53
N VAL A 138 7.06 8.90 6.83
CA VAL A 138 6.60 10.10 7.57
C VAL A 138 7.69 11.16 7.63
N THR A 139 8.95 10.80 7.89
CA THR A 139 10.02 11.80 8.01
C THR A 139 10.28 12.52 6.69
N THR A 140 10.29 11.81 5.56
CA THR A 140 10.43 12.42 4.24
C THR A 140 9.19 13.22 3.83
N SER A 141 7.99 12.72 4.14
CA SER A 141 6.73 13.41 3.85
C SER A 141 6.54 14.69 4.67
N LEU A 142 7.02 14.74 5.92
CA LEU A 142 7.03 15.97 6.73
C LEU A 142 7.91 17.06 6.12
N ALA A 143 9.07 16.67 5.57
CA ALA A 143 9.92 17.60 4.86
C ALA A 143 9.22 18.15 3.61
N LEU A 144 8.56 17.29 2.83
CA LEU A 144 7.77 17.71 1.66
C LEU A 144 6.61 18.64 2.06
N PHE A 145 5.85 18.29 3.10
CA PHE A 145 4.73 19.08 3.60
C PHE A 145 5.14 20.50 3.97
N LYS A 146 6.29 20.68 4.63
CA LYS A 146 6.82 22.00 4.98
C LYS A 146 6.98 22.93 3.77
N TYR A 147 7.31 22.40 2.60
CA TYR A 147 7.52 23.18 1.37
C TYR A 147 6.28 23.21 0.46
N ASN A 148 5.26 22.42 0.76
CA ASN A 148 4.04 22.28 -0.05
C ASN A 148 2.80 22.93 0.59
N TRP A 149 2.86 23.23 1.89
CA TRP A 149 1.83 23.97 2.64
C TRP A 149 1.92 25.48 2.38
#